data_AF-A0A520ACC2-F1
#
_entry.id   AF-A0A520ACC2-F1
#
_cell.length_a   1.000
_cell.length_b   1.000
_cell.length_c   1.000
_cell.angle_alpha   90.00
_cell.angle_beta   90.00
_cell.angle_gamma   90.00
#
_symmetry.space_group_name_H-M   'P 1'
#
loop_
_entity.id
_entity.type
_entity.pdbx_description
1 polymer ?
#
loop_
_entity_poly.entity_id
_entity_poly.type
_entity_poly.pdbx_seq_one_letter_code
_entity_poly.pdbx_strand_id
1 'polypeptide(L)'
;MHIIVYSQLLTPRIKYIFNFIFNAVLKVETEFTGNKEHFLQSGHVKISYGDKPLGDELFFKNVGLLLSNKVEVIKLKTIPFGDYQVPFPVEDAALPFDVFAASFFILSRYEEYVHHLNSDQDFTAKDSLQHKWKLLPRPIIDEWALLLKNMVKKKYPSFKFPEKKFQHYPTINFTLKPDVPTGFLPKT
;
A
#
# COMPACT_ATOMS: atom_id res chain seq x y z
N MET A 1 12.08 -16.80 -1.23
CA MET A 1 10.71 -17.22 -1.62
C MET A 1 10.12 -16.08 -2.41
N HIS A 2 9.67 -16.34 -3.63
CA HIS A 2 9.48 -15.28 -4.61
C HIS A 2 8.04 -15.17 -5.06
N ILE A 3 7.56 -13.94 -5.19
CA ILE A 3 6.30 -13.61 -5.84
C ILE A 3 6.65 -12.98 -7.19
N ILE A 4 6.06 -13.49 -8.26
CA ILE A 4 6.13 -12.84 -9.57
C ILE A 4 4.89 -11.98 -9.77
N VAL A 5 5.10 -10.72 -10.10
CA VAL A 5 4.06 -9.71 -10.30
C VAL A 5 4.03 -9.32 -11.77
N TYR A 6 2.91 -9.61 -12.42
CA TYR A 6 2.67 -9.12 -13.77
C TYR A 6 2.02 -7.74 -13.75
N SER A 7 2.55 -6.82 -14.56
CA SER A 7 1.82 -5.63 -14.98
C SER A 7 2.26 -5.22 -16.38
N GLN A 8 1.31 -4.85 -17.23
CA GLN A 8 1.60 -4.44 -18.61
C GLN A 8 2.49 -3.18 -18.66
N LEU A 9 2.25 -2.24 -17.74
CA LEU A 9 3.05 -1.03 -17.58
C LEU A 9 3.62 -0.98 -16.16
N LEU A 10 4.94 -1.07 -16.05
CA LEU A 10 5.62 -1.02 -14.76
C LEU A 10 6.08 0.40 -14.44
N THR A 11 5.32 1.10 -13.58
CA THR A 11 5.62 2.48 -13.15
C THR A 11 6.38 2.53 -11.82
N PRO A 12 7.01 3.67 -11.48
CA PRO A 12 7.58 3.88 -10.14
C PRO A 12 6.56 3.73 -9.01
N ARG A 13 5.29 4.15 -9.23
CA ARG A 13 4.22 4.02 -8.23
C ARG A 13 3.88 2.57 -7.94
N ILE A 14 3.78 1.74 -8.99
CA ILE A 14 3.58 0.29 -8.86
C ILE A 14 4.77 -0.33 -8.12
N LYS A 15 6.00 -0.08 -8.57
CA LYS A 15 7.21 -0.61 -7.92
C LYS A 15 7.25 -0.24 -6.44
N TYR A 16 7.01 1.04 -6.12
CA TYR A 16 7.00 1.53 -4.74
C TYR A 16 5.98 0.79 -3.88
N ILE A 17 4.70 0.75 -4.29
CA ILE A 17 3.67 0.24 -3.40
C ILE A 17 3.71 -1.28 -3.23
N PHE A 18 4.05 -2.01 -4.30
CA PHE A 18 4.25 -3.46 -4.22
C PHE A 18 5.48 -3.79 -3.38
N ASN A 19 6.60 -3.09 -3.54
CA ASN A 19 7.77 -3.29 -2.68
C ASN A 19 7.46 -2.93 -1.22
N PHE A 20 6.72 -1.85 -0.95
CA PHE A 20 6.34 -1.50 0.41
C PHE A 20 5.53 -2.63 1.06
N ILE A 21 4.47 -3.10 0.40
CA ILE A 21 3.60 -4.15 0.95
C ILE A 21 4.34 -5.49 1.04
N PHE A 22 4.89 -5.98 -0.06
CA PHE A 22 5.46 -7.33 -0.08
C PHE A 22 6.85 -7.38 0.54
N ASN A 23 7.73 -6.44 0.21
CA ASN A 23 9.11 -6.46 0.72
C ASN A 23 9.19 -5.84 2.12
N ALA A 24 8.77 -4.58 2.30
CA ALA A 24 8.99 -3.89 3.57
C ALA A 24 8.11 -4.45 4.71
N VAL A 25 6.82 -4.67 4.45
CA VAL A 25 5.85 -5.14 5.46
C VAL A 25 5.87 -6.68 5.58
N LEU A 26 5.72 -7.40 4.46
CA LEU A 26 5.58 -8.87 4.47
C LEU A 26 6.90 -9.65 4.34
N LYS A 27 8.03 -8.96 4.11
CA LYS A 27 9.39 -9.55 4.00
C LYS A 27 9.53 -10.58 2.88
N VAL A 28 8.83 -10.40 1.77
CA VAL A 28 8.87 -11.26 0.58
C VAL A 28 9.44 -10.50 -0.61
N GLU A 29 10.31 -11.17 -1.37
CA GLU A 29 10.86 -10.62 -2.60
C GLU A 29 9.87 -10.73 -3.76
N THR A 30 9.78 -9.66 -4.53
CA THR A 30 8.93 -9.57 -5.73
C THR A 30 9.78 -9.40 -6.99
N GLU A 31 9.51 -10.19 -8.02
CA GLU A 31 9.97 -9.96 -9.39
C GLU A 31 8.83 -9.33 -10.18
N PHE A 32 9.14 -8.30 -10.97
CA PHE A 32 8.16 -7.66 -11.84
C PHE A 32 8.42 -8.07 -13.29
N THR A 33 7.37 -8.40 -14.02
CA THR A 33 7.44 -8.72 -15.44
C THR A 33 6.28 -8.10 -16.22
N GLY A 34 6.57 -7.62 -17.43
CA GLY A 34 5.56 -7.30 -18.45
C GLY A 34 5.40 -8.40 -19.50
N ASN A 35 6.24 -9.44 -19.46
CA ASN A 35 6.17 -10.58 -20.37
C ASN A 35 5.16 -11.60 -19.84
N LYS A 36 4.08 -11.81 -20.61
CA LYS A 36 2.95 -12.66 -20.22
C LYS A 36 3.34 -14.13 -20.22
N GLU A 37 4.12 -14.58 -21.20
CA GLU A 37 4.57 -15.96 -21.34
C GLU A 37 5.45 -16.36 -20.15
N HIS A 38 6.42 -15.50 -19.79
CA HIS A 38 7.28 -15.69 -18.61
C HIS A 38 6.46 -15.76 -17.32
N PHE A 39 5.47 -14.87 -17.17
CA PHE A 39 4.57 -14.88 -16.02
C PHE A 39 3.79 -16.19 -15.90
N LEU A 40 3.20 -16.67 -17.00
CA LEU A 40 2.37 -17.88 -17.01
C LEU A 40 3.20 -19.15 -16.75
N GLN A 41 4.42 -19.22 -17.29
CA GLN A 41 5.33 -20.37 -17.13
C GLN A 41 6.03 -20.43 -15.76
N SER A 42 6.05 -19.32 -15.01
CA SER A 42 6.71 -19.26 -13.71
C SER A 42 6.12 -20.25 -12.70
N GLY A 43 6.98 -20.92 -11.93
CA GLY A 43 6.58 -21.77 -10.79
C GLY A 43 6.33 -20.99 -9.49
N HIS A 44 6.50 -19.66 -9.50
CA HIS A 44 6.34 -18.81 -8.33
C HIS A 44 4.87 -18.50 -8.02
N VAL A 45 4.63 -17.90 -6.84
CA VAL A 45 3.33 -17.31 -6.51
C VAL A 45 3.05 -16.19 -7.51
N LYS A 46 1.91 -16.28 -8.18
CA LYS A 46 1.53 -15.37 -9.27
C LYS A 46 0.54 -14.33 -8.79
N ILE A 47 0.88 -13.07 -8.98
CA ILE A 47 0.00 -11.92 -8.76
C ILE A 47 -0.02 -11.10 -10.06
N SER A 48 -1.20 -10.68 -10.50
CA SER A 48 -1.33 -9.79 -11.66
C SER A 48 -2.03 -8.49 -11.27
N TYR A 49 -1.58 -7.39 -11.85
CA TYR A 49 -2.13 -6.06 -11.65
C TYR A 49 -2.37 -5.36 -12.99
N GLY A 50 -3.64 -5.26 -13.38
CA GLY A 50 -4.03 -4.83 -14.73
C GLY A 50 -5.54 -4.73 -14.92
N ASP A 51 -6.01 -4.70 -16.17
CA ASP A 51 -7.43 -4.58 -16.49
C ASP A 51 -8.20 -5.91 -16.47
N LYS A 52 -7.50 -7.01 -16.77
CA LYS A 52 -8.08 -8.35 -16.91
C LYS A 52 -7.16 -9.42 -16.30
N PRO A 53 -7.72 -10.52 -15.78
CA PRO A 53 -6.94 -11.68 -15.35
C PRO A 53 -6.25 -12.36 -16.54
N LEU A 54 -5.18 -13.09 -16.25
CA LEU A 54 -4.34 -13.80 -17.23
C LEU A 54 -4.56 -15.31 -17.18
N GLY A 55 -5.14 -15.82 -16.09
CA GLY A 55 -5.44 -17.21 -15.84
C GLY A 55 -6.00 -17.40 -14.42
N ASP A 56 -5.48 -18.41 -13.71
CA ASP A 56 -5.87 -18.70 -12.32
C ASP A 56 -4.86 -18.14 -11.30
N GLU A 57 -4.52 -16.86 -11.40
CA GLU A 57 -3.66 -16.14 -10.45
C GLU A 57 -4.46 -15.32 -9.42
N LEU A 58 -3.77 -14.68 -8.46
CA LEU A 58 -4.38 -13.59 -7.69
C LEU A 58 -4.40 -12.32 -8.54
N PHE A 59 -5.55 -12.05 -9.16
CA PHE A 59 -5.75 -10.88 -10.00
C PHE A 59 -6.26 -9.68 -9.19
N PHE A 60 -5.59 -8.55 -9.33
CA PHE A 60 -6.01 -7.26 -8.80
C PHE A 60 -6.22 -6.27 -9.95
N LYS A 61 -7.40 -5.66 -9.98
CA LYS A 61 -7.75 -4.69 -11.01
C LYS A 61 -7.22 -3.31 -10.65
N ASN A 62 -6.67 -2.61 -11.64
CA ASN A 62 -6.16 -1.26 -11.45
C ASN A 62 -7.21 -0.18 -11.73
N VAL A 63 -7.12 0.98 -11.08
CA VAL A 63 -7.94 2.17 -11.36
C VAL A 63 -7.18 3.30 -12.08
N GLY A 64 -6.04 3.00 -12.67
CA GLY A 64 -5.20 3.97 -13.40
C GLY A 64 -4.33 4.90 -12.54
N LEU A 65 -4.62 5.08 -11.24
CA LEU A 65 -3.84 5.96 -10.35
C LEU A 65 -2.33 5.61 -10.35
N LEU A 66 -2.03 4.31 -10.29
CA LEU A 66 -0.65 3.84 -10.29
C LEU A 66 0.00 3.87 -11.68
N LEU A 67 -0.78 4.02 -12.75
CA LEU A 67 -0.27 4.13 -14.12
C LEU A 67 0.14 5.57 -14.47
N SER A 68 -0.42 6.56 -13.78
CA SER A 68 -0.13 7.98 -14.01
C SER A 68 1.19 8.41 -13.35
N ASN A 69 1.89 9.35 -13.99
CA ASN A 69 3.04 10.07 -13.45
C ASN A 69 2.70 11.48 -12.95
N LYS A 70 1.42 11.90 -13.03
CA LYS A 70 0.95 13.23 -12.62
C LYS A 70 0.18 13.18 -11.30
N VAL A 71 0.16 14.31 -10.61
CA VAL A 71 -0.77 14.57 -9.50
C VAL A 71 -1.93 15.36 -10.07
N GLU A 72 -3.13 14.81 -9.99
CA GLU A 72 -4.34 15.38 -10.59
C GLU A 72 -5.48 15.26 -9.59
N VAL A 73 -6.50 16.11 -9.74
CA VAL A 73 -7.71 16.03 -8.91
C VAL A 73 -8.46 14.74 -9.24
N ILE A 74 -8.65 13.89 -8.24
CA ILE A 74 -9.37 12.61 -8.40
C ILE A 74 -10.76 12.75 -7.80
N LYS A 75 -11.80 12.45 -8.60
CA LYS A 75 -13.16 12.29 -8.08
C LYS A 75 -13.30 10.92 -7.43
N LEU A 76 -13.06 10.86 -6.12
CA LEU A 76 -13.09 9.63 -5.35
C LEU A 76 -14.52 9.10 -5.18
N LYS A 77 -14.69 7.83 -5.52
CA LYS A 77 -15.84 7.01 -5.11
C LYS A 77 -15.39 6.06 -4.02
N THR A 78 -16.27 5.79 -3.07
CA THR A 78 -16.03 4.83 -1.99
C THR A 78 -17.11 3.78 -1.93
N ILE A 79 -16.77 2.62 -1.38
CA ILE A 79 -17.71 1.56 -1.06
C ILE A 79 -17.48 1.06 0.38
N PRO A 80 -18.52 0.49 1.03
CA PRO A 80 -18.35 -0.21 2.30
C PRO A 80 -17.44 -1.44 2.16
N PHE A 81 -16.55 -1.63 3.13
CA PHE A 81 -15.72 -2.83 3.27
C PHE A 81 -15.58 -3.17 4.75
N GLY A 82 -16.34 -4.16 5.21
CA GLY A 82 -16.46 -4.45 6.64
C GLY A 82 -17.10 -3.29 7.39
N ASP A 83 -16.38 -2.71 8.34
CA ASP A 83 -16.82 -1.62 9.20
C ASP A 83 -16.37 -0.21 8.74
N TYR A 84 -15.67 -0.11 7.61
CA TYR A 84 -15.17 1.16 7.08
C TYR A 84 -15.42 1.33 5.57
N GLN A 85 -15.00 2.48 5.03
CA GLN A 85 -15.10 2.82 3.61
C GLN A 85 -13.73 2.67 2.93
N VAL A 86 -13.71 2.14 1.72
CA VAL A 86 -12.52 2.04 0.88
C VAL A 86 -12.68 2.85 -0.41
N PRO A 87 -11.62 3.53 -0.88
CA PRO A 87 -11.63 4.21 -2.18
C PRO A 87 -11.40 3.23 -3.32
N PHE A 88 -11.57 3.70 -4.56
CA PHE A 88 -11.18 2.99 -5.78
C PHE A 88 -11.91 1.64 -5.97
N PRO A 89 -13.26 1.63 -6.00
CA PRO A 89 -14.02 0.41 -6.23
C PRO A 89 -13.70 -0.20 -7.59
N VAL A 90 -13.58 -1.53 -7.63
CA VAL A 90 -13.37 -2.32 -8.85
C VAL A 90 -14.25 -3.56 -8.82
N GLU A 91 -14.53 -4.09 -10.00
CA GLU A 91 -15.30 -5.31 -10.21
C GLU A 91 -14.40 -6.39 -10.83
N ASP A 92 -14.79 -7.66 -10.67
CA ASP A 92 -14.11 -8.83 -11.25
C ASP A 92 -12.64 -9.00 -10.81
N ALA A 93 -12.32 -8.66 -9.56
CA ALA A 93 -10.99 -8.77 -8.97
C ALA A 93 -11.00 -9.50 -7.63
N ALA A 94 -9.82 -9.84 -7.11
CA ALA A 94 -9.69 -10.55 -5.84
C ALA A 94 -10.14 -9.73 -4.62
N LEU A 95 -10.25 -8.40 -4.75
CA LEU A 95 -10.83 -7.47 -3.78
C LEU A 95 -11.82 -6.54 -4.50
N PRO A 96 -12.85 -6.01 -3.79
CA PRO A 96 -13.83 -5.11 -4.39
C PRO A 96 -13.31 -3.68 -4.60
N PHE A 97 -12.01 -3.45 -4.36
CA PHE A 97 -11.34 -2.18 -4.54
C PHE A 97 -9.87 -2.40 -4.91
N ASP A 98 -9.26 -1.42 -5.57
CA ASP A 98 -7.84 -1.41 -5.86
C ASP A 98 -7.03 -1.09 -4.59
N VAL A 99 -6.68 -2.14 -3.86
CA VAL A 99 -5.92 -2.06 -2.61
C VAL A 99 -4.55 -1.40 -2.79
N PHE A 100 -3.92 -1.54 -3.95
CA PHE A 100 -2.61 -0.97 -4.21
C PHE A 100 -2.74 0.53 -4.47
N ALA A 101 -3.72 0.97 -5.27
CA ALA A 101 -4.02 2.39 -5.43
C ALA A 101 -4.46 3.04 -4.11
N ALA A 102 -5.32 2.38 -3.34
CA ALA A 102 -5.76 2.85 -2.02
C ALA A 102 -4.58 3.04 -1.06
N SER A 103 -3.68 2.05 -1.02
CA SER A 103 -2.50 2.11 -0.15
C SER A 103 -1.54 3.22 -0.57
N PHE A 104 -1.29 3.34 -1.88
CA PHE A 104 -0.45 4.41 -2.42
C PHE A 104 -1.03 5.80 -2.11
N PHE A 105 -2.33 5.98 -2.33
CA PHE A 105 -3.04 7.24 -2.09
C PHE A 105 -2.88 7.70 -0.64
N ILE A 106 -3.06 6.79 0.32
CA ILE A 106 -2.90 7.05 1.75
C ILE A 106 -1.44 7.34 2.12
N LEU A 107 -0.52 6.45 1.75
CA LEU A 107 0.89 6.55 2.15
C LEU A 107 1.61 7.76 1.54
N SER A 108 1.28 8.10 0.29
CA SER A 108 1.86 9.25 -0.39
C SER A 108 1.26 10.58 0.07
N ARG A 109 0.24 10.56 0.94
CA ARG A 109 -0.54 11.75 1.31
C ARG A 109 -1.04 12.51 0.07
N TYR A 110 -1.55 11.76 -0.91
CA TYR A 110 -1.94 12.30 -2.21
C TYR A 110 -2.92 13.49 -2.10
N GLU A 111 -3.84 13.42 -1.13
CA GLU A 111 -4.81 14.49 -0.84
C GLU A 111 -4.14 15.83 -0.54
N GLU A 112 -3.04 15.82 0.20
CA GLU A 112 -2.31 17.03 0.59
C GLU A 112 -1.69 17.70 -0.63
N TYR A 113 -1.05 16.92 -1.50
CA TYR A 113 -0.53 17.45 -2.77
C TYR A 113 -1.64 18.05 -3.63
N VAL A 114 -2.82 17.40 -3.71
CA VAL A 114 -3.96 17.92 -4.47
C VAL A 114 -4.55 19.18 -3.82
N HIS A 115 -4.58 19.25 -2.49
CA HIS A 115 -5.05 20.42 -1.76
C HIS A 115 -4.20 21.65 -2.10
N HIS A 116 -2.88 21.50 -2.04
CA HIS A 116 -1.93 22.59 -2.32
C HIS A 116 -1.87 23.03 -3.79
N LEU A 117 -2.48 22.27 -4.72
CA LEU A 117 -2.68 22.75 -6.10
C LEU A 117 -3.81 23.79 -6.20
N ASN A 118 -4.73 23.80 -5.24
CA ASN A 118 -5.97 24.60 -5.31
C ASN A 118 -6.11 25.59 -4.14
N SER A 119 -5.27 25.50 -3.11
CA SER A 119 -5.33 26.34 -1.93
C SER A 119 -3.96 26.48 -1.27
N ASP A 120 -3.68 27.67 -0.76
CA ASP A 120 -2.52 27.95 0.09
C ASP A 120 -2.77 27.63 1.57
N GLN A 121 -3.96 27.12 1.91
CA GLN A 121 -4.29 26.72 3.28
C GLN A 121 -3.56 25.45 3.68
N ASP A 122 -3.33 25.29 4.98
CA ASP A 122 -2.74 24.08 5.53
C ASP A 122 -3.71 22.90 5.41
N PHE A 123 -3.24 21.77 4.89
CA PHE A 123 -4.01 20.53 4.88
C PHE A 123 -3.98 19.87 6.27
N THR A 124 -5.11 19.89 6.98
CA THR A 124 -5.18 19.32 8.32
C THR A 124 -5.66 17.88 8.31
N ALA A 125 -5.42 17.15 9.40
CA ALA A 125 -5.90 15.78 9.54
C ALA A 125 -7.43 15.67 9.34
N LYS A 126 -8.21 16.69 9.73
CA LYS A 126 -9.68 16.71 9.60
C LYS A 126 -10.14 16.71 8.14
N ASP A 127 -9.31 17.22 7.23
CA ASP A 127 -9.61 17.30 5.80
C ASP A 127 -9.45 15.95 5.11
N SER A 128 -8.61 15.07 5.66
CA SER A 128 -8.29 13.75 5.11
C SER A 128 -9.47 12.79 5.09
N LEU A 129 -9.51 11.93 4.07
CA LEU A 129 -10.47 10.83 4.02
C LEU A 129 -10.28 9.82 5.15
N GLN A 130 -9.05 9.60 5.60
CA GLN A 130 -8.78 8.75 6.76
C GLN A 130 -9.49 9.25 8.02
N HIS A 131 -9.57 10.56 8.23
CA HIS A 131 -10.37 11.13 9.32
C HIS A 131 -11.87 10.92 9.11
N LYS A 132 -12.37 11.23 7.90
CA LYS A 132 -13.79 11.07 7.54
C LYS A 132 -14.28 9.63 7.68
N TRP A 133 -13.41 8.66 7.40
CA TRP A 133 -13.68 7.22 7.55
C TRP A 133 -13.33 6.65 8.93
N LYS A 134 -12.89 7.49 9.88
CA LYS A 134 -12.48 7.09 11.23
C LYS A 134 -11.36 6.04 11.26
N LEU A 135 -10.46 6.09 10.28
CA LEU A 135 -9.35 5.15 10.11
C LEU A 135 -8.03 5.63 10.74
N LEU A 136 -7.91 6.90 11.14
CA LEU A 136 -6.68 7.43 11.74
C LEU A 136 -6.05 6.58 12.86
N PRO A 137 -6.81 5.96 13.79
CA PRO A 137 -6.22 5.13 14.84
C PRO A 137 -5.86 3.71 14.37
N ARG A 138 -6.22 3.30 13.15
CA ARG A 138 -6.01 1.96 12.62
C ARG A 138 -4.77 1.93 11.72
N PRO A 139 -3.90 0.91 11.84
CA PRO A 139 -2.81 0.69 10.90
C PRO A 139 -3.35 0.05 9.61
N ILE A 140 -4.23 0.77 8.90
CA ILE A 140 -5.06 0.19 7.83
C ILE A 140 -4.23 -0.44 6.71
N ILE A 141 -3.05 0.11 6.42
CA ILE A 141 -2.14 -0.43 5.41
C ILE A 141 -1.53 -1.77 5.85
N ASP A 142 -1.15 -1.90 7.12
CA ASP A 142 -0.69 -3.17 7.68
C ASP A 142 -1.82 -4.21 7.68
N GLU A 143 -3.06 -3.80 8.01
CA GLU A 143 -4.23 -4.67 7.93
C GLU A 143 -4.46 -5.19 6.50
N TRP A 144 -4.36 -4.33 5.48
CA TRP A 144 -4.46 -4.76 4.08
C TRP A 144 -3.29 -5.64 3.64
N ALA A 145 -2.07 -5.39 4.12
CA ALA A 145 -0.94 -6.28 3.87
C ALA A 145 -1.18 -7.67 4.46
N LEU A 146 -1.74 -7.76 5.68
CA LEU A 146 -2.11 -9.03 6.30
C LEU A 146 -3.26 -9.73 5.57
N LEU A 147 -4.23 -8.97 5.06
CA LEU A 147 -5.29 -9.49 4.19
C LEU A 147 -4.68 -10.13 2.93
N LEU A 148 -3.78 -9.43 2.24
CA LEU A 148 -3.07 -9.94 1.07
C LEU A 148 -2.25 -11.20 1.39
N LYS A 149 -1.54 -11.21 2.53
CA LYS A 149 -0.83 -12.40 3.03
C LYS A 149 -1.76 -13.61 3.17
N ASN A 150 -2.94 -13.40 3.75
CA ASN A 150 -3.92 -14.48 3.95
C ASN A 150 -4.49 -14.97 2.62
N MET A 151 -4.74 -14.08 1.65
CA MET A 151 -5.16 -14.45 0.30
C MET A 151 -4.11 -15.30 -0.42
N VAL A 152 -2.83 -14.90 -0.34
CA VAL A 152 -1.71 -15.67 -0.88
C VAL A 152 -1.62 -17.05 -0.23
N LYS A 153 -1.70 -17.13 1.11
CA LYS A 153 -1.67 -18.43 1.82
C LYS A 153 -2.85 -19.33 1.44
N LYS A 154 -4.04 -18.76 1.26
CA LYS A 154 -5.24 -19.53 0.87
C LYS A 154 -5.09 -20.14 -0.52
N LYS A 155 -4.56 -19.38 -1.49
CA LYS A 155 -4.39 -19.87 -2.87
C LYS A 155 -3.13 -20.71 -3.05
N TYR A 156 -2.06 -20.42 -2.31
CA TYR A 156 -0.77 -21.10 -2.38
C TYR A 156 -0.35 -21.63 -1.00
N PRO A 157 -0.96 -22.73 -0.50
CA PRO A 157 -0.74 -23.22 0.86
C PRO A 157 0.71 -23.63 1.17
N SER A 158 1.48 -24.01 0.15
CA SER A 158 2.90 -24.34 0.27
C SER A 158 3.79 -23.11 0.45
N PHE A 159 3.29 -21.90 0.17
CA PHE A 159 4.04 -20.67 0.29
C PHE A 159 4.11 -20.21 1.76
N LYS A 160 5.33 -20.17 2.28
CA LYS A 160 5.64 -19.69 3.63
C LYS A 160 6.08 -18.24 3.58
N PHE A 161 5.45 -17.41 4.39
CA PHE A 161 5.93 -16.05 4.64
C PHE A 161 6.98 -16.09 5.75
N PRO A 162 8.03 -15.26 5.69
CA PRO A 162 8.94 -15.10 6.81
C PRO A 162 8.20 -14.65 8.08
N GLU A 163 8.68 -15.12 9.22
CA GLU A 163 8.16 -14.70 10.51
C GLU A 163 8.72 -13.32 10.87
N LYS A 164 7.83 -12.37 11.14
CA LYS A 164 8.19 -11.04 11.63
C LYS A 164 8.30 -11.13 13.15
N LYS A 165 9.52 -11.05 13.69
CA LYS A 165 9.71 -10.81 15.12
C LYS A 165 9.44 -9.33 15.39
N PHE A 166 8.51 -9.05 16.31
CA PHE A 166 8.23 -7.68 16.73
C PHE A 166 9.50 -7.08 17.35
N GLN A 167 9.87 -5.90 16.87
CA GLN A 167 10.94 -5.09 17.43
C GLN A 167 10.42 -3.66 17.55
N HIS A 168 10.49 -3.11 18.75
CA HIS A 168 10.10 -1.74 19.03
C HIS A 168 11.37 -0.92 19.28
N TYR A 169 11.62 0.06 18.42
CA TYR A 169 12.67 1.05 18.60
C TYR A 169 12.01 2.35 19.05
N PRO A 170 12.07 2.72 20.34
CA PRO A 170 11.46 3.96 20.80
C PRO A 170 12.16 5.16 20.17
N THR A 171 11.47 5.87 19.28
CA THR A 171 11.92 7.15 18.73
C THR A 171 11.38 8.29 19.59
N ILE A 172 12.04 8.52 20.73
CA ILE A 172 11.73 9.66 21.60
C ILE A 172 12.45 10.88 21.03
N ASN A 173 11.70 11.84 20.49
CA ASN A 173 12.25 13.14 20.12
C ASN A 173 12.14 14.09 21.34
N PHE A 174 13.27 14.36 22.00
CA PHE A 174 13.33 15.38 23.02
C PHE A 174 13.51 16.75 22.36
N THR A 175 12.47 17.57 22.35
CA THR A 175 12.66 19.02 22.20
C THR A 175 13.22 19.53 23.52
N LEU A 176 14.55 19.53 23.67
CA LEU A 176 15.21 20.14 24.81
C LEU A 176 14.90 21.64 24.78
N LYS A 177 14.24 22.14 25.83
CA LYS A 177 14.15 23.60 26.02
C LYS A 177 15.57 24.15 26.27
N PRO A 178 15.88 25.38 25.83
CA PRO A 178 17.20 25.99 26.06
C PRO A 178 17.62 25.99 27.54
N ASP A 179 16.64 26.00 28.45
CA ASP A 179 16.84 26.11 29.90
C ASP A 179 16.97 24.77 30.63
N VAL A 180 17.11 23.65 29.92
CA VAL A 180 17.32 22.35 30.57
C VAL A 180 18.68 22.33 31.27
N PRO A 181 18.75 22.08 32.59
CA PRO A 181 20.01 22.04 33.31
C PRO A 181 20.99 21.04 32.69
N THR A 182 22.24 21.46 32.52
CA THR A 182 23.34 20.61 32.05
C THR A 182 23.53 19.45 33.04
N GLY A 183 23.09 18.25 32.63
CA GLY A 183 23.18 17.03 33.46
C GLY A 183 22.06 16.00 33.22
N PHE A 184 20.98 16.38 32.52
CA PHE A 184 19.85 15.48 32.27
C PHE A 184 20.06 14.45 31.15
N LEU A 185 21.10 14.59 30.33
CA LEU A 185 21.45 13.59 29.32
C LEU A 185 22.86 13.04 29.60
N PRO A 186 23.04 11.71 29.64
CA PRO A 186 24.38 11.14 29.68
C PRO A 186 25.09 11.56 28.39
N LYS A 187 26.34 12.02 28.52
CA LYS A 187 27.22 12.17 27.36
C LYS A 187 27.52 10.78 26.81
N THR A 188 26.85 10.39 25.75
CA THR A 188 27.22 9.26 24.88
C THR A 188 26.93 9.64 23.44
#